data_AF-A0A5N9I1E3-F1
#
_entry.id   AF-A0A5N9I1E3-F1
#
_cell.length_a   1.000
_cell.length_b   1.000
_cell.length_c   1.000
_cell.angle_alpha   90.00
_cell.angle_beta   90.00
_cell.angle_gamma   90.00
#
_symmetry.space_group_name_H-M   'P 1'
#
loop_
_entity.id
_entity.type
_entity.pdbx_description
1 polymer ?
#
loop_
_entity_poly.entity_id
_entity_poly.type
_entity_poly.pdbx_seq_one_letter_code
_entity_poly.pdbx_strand_id
1 'polypeptide(L)' 'MEKLSLEAKKAWYAKHRKANYAASLRLEGFCVSKDDGEIKLPTRVAALKAVQLVKA' A
#
# COMPACT_ATOMS: atom_id res chain seq x y z
N MET A 1 -18.41 -1.30 30.86
CA MET A 1 -17.76 -1.18 29.55
C MET A 1 -18.84 -1.39 28.49
N GLU A 2 -19.18 -0.37 27.71
CA GLU A 2 -20.12 -0.55 26.60
C GLU A 2 -19.57 -1.58 25.61
N LYS A 3 -20.45 -2.42 25.07
CA LYS A 3 -20.06 -3.48 24.16
C LYS A 3 -19.80 -2.86 22.78
N LEU A 4 -18.54 -2.80 22.36
CA LEU A 4 -18.13 -2.34 21.03
C LEU A 4 -18.89 -3.10 19.94
N SER A 5 -19.60 -2.36 19.09
CA SER A 5 -20.35 -2.93 17.97
C SER A 5 -19.41 -3.54 16.91
N LEU A 6 -19.97 -4.41 16.07
CA LEU A 6 -19.21 -5.02 14.97
C LEU A 6 -18.82 -3.96 13.93
N GLU A 7 -19.71 -3.01 13.68
CA GLU A 7 -19.52 -1.88 12.78
C GLU A 7 -18.35 -1.01 13.23
N ALA A 8 -18.27 -0.71 14.53
CA ALA A 8 -17.16 0.06 15.09
C ALA A 8 -15.82 -0.64 14.89
N LYS A 9 -15.77 -1.97 15.05
CA LYS A 9 -14.57 -2.77 14.80
C LYS A 9 -14.15 -2.74 13.32
N LYS A 10 -15.12 -2.87 12.40
CA LYS A 10 -14.87 -2.79 10.96
C LYS A 10 -14.35 -1.42 10.54
N ALA A 11 -14.96 -0.35 11.06
CA ALA A 11 -14.53 1.03 10.80
C ALA A 11 -13.09 1.27 11.29
N TRP A 12 -12.77 0.79 12.49
CA TRP A 12 -11.42 0.89 13.04
C TRP A 12 -10.39 0.15 12.19
N TYR A 13 -10.71 -1.08 11.76
CA TYR A 13 -9.84 -1.85 10.87
C TYR A 13 -9.63 -1.16 9.52
N ALA A 14 -10.71 -0.70 8.88
CA ALA A 14 -10.62 0.00 7.60
C ALA A 14 -9.72 1.24 7.67
N LYS A 15 -9.76 1.97 8.79
CA LYS A 15 -8.93 3.15 9.05
C LYS A 15 -7.44 2.81 9.20
N HIS A 16 -7.09 1.73 9.92
CA HIS A 16 -5.71 1.49 10.32
C HIS A 16 -4.98 0.41 9.52
N ARG A 17 -5.69 -0.44 8.75
CA ARG A 17 -5.09 -1.61 8.07
C ARG A 17 -3.85 -1.28 7.23
N LYS A 18 -3.86 -0.18 6.46
CA LYS A 18 -2.73 0.22 5.61
C LYS A 18 -1.51 0.61 6.46
N ALA A 19 -1.73 1.44 7.49
CA ALA A 19 -0.66 1.91 8.37
C ALA A 19 -0.03 0.77 9.17
N ASN A 20 -0.85 -0.16 9.68
CA ASN A 20 -0.39 -1.33 10.42
C ASN A 20 0.41 -2.28 9.52
N TYR A 21 -0.04 -2.51 8.28
CA TYR A 21 0.71 -3.33 7.33
C TYR A 21 2.07 -2.72 6.99
N ALA A 22 2.12 -1.42 6.68
CA ALA A 22 3.39 -0.72 6.46
C ALA A 22 4.30 -0.78 7.70
N ALA A 23 3.75 -0.68 8.92
CA ALA A 23 4.53 -0.86 10.14
C ALA A 23 5.11 -2.28 10.28
N SER A 24 4.32 -3.32 9.96
CA SER A 24 4.80 -4.71 9.92
C SER A 24 5.99 -4.87 8.99
N LEU A 25 5.90 -4.31 7.77
CA LEU A 25 6.98 -4.35 6.80
C LEU A 25 8.27 -3.67 7.32
N ARG A 26 8.15 -2.56 8.07
CA ARG A 26 9.32 -1.92 8.71
C ARG A 26 9.99 -2.83 9.73
N LEU A 27 9.19 -3.57 10.52
CA LEU A 27 9.72 -4.51 11.51
C LEU A 27 10.51 -5.65 10.84
N GLU A 28 10.10 -6.05 9.65
CA GLU A 28 10.79 -7.05 8.83
C GLU A 28 12.01 -6.49 8.07
N GLY A 29 12.29 -5.18 8.19
CA GLY A 29 13.44 -4.52 7.58
C GLY A 29 13.20 -3.98 6.16
N PHE A 30 11.96 -3.99 5.66
CA PHE A 30 11.64 -3.38 4.38
C PHE A 30 11.64 -1.85 4.47
N CYS A 31 12.22 -1.20 3.47
CA CYS A 31 12.09 0.24 3.28
C CYS A 31 10.71 0.52 2.67
N VAL A 32 9.79 1.07 3.47
CA VAL A 32 8.44 1.43 3.03
C VAL A 32 8.21 2.93 3.05
N SER A 33 7.89 3.48 1.88
CA SER A 33 7.42 4.85 1.68
C SER A 33 5.95 5.00 2.09
N LYS A 34 5.52 6.24 2.37
CA LYS A 34 4.10 6.55 2.59
C LYS A 34 3.27 6.38 1.32
N ASP A 35 3.90 6.51 0.16
CA ASP A 35 3.25 6.44 -1.15
C ASP A 35 3.21 5.01 -1.70
N ASP A 36 3.83 4.04 -1.02
CA ASP A 36 3.84 2.64 -1.42
C ASP A 36 2.41 2.09 -1.41
N GLY A 37 1.89 1.83 -2.61
CA GLY A 37 0.51 1.40 -2.85
C GLY A 37 -0.42 2.47 -3.42
N GLU A 38 0.01 3.73 -3.49
CA GLU A 38 -0.69 4.82 -4.22
C GLU A 38 -0.02 5.16 -5.55
N ILE A 39 1.21 4.69 -5.76
CA ILE A 39 1.92 4.81 -7.03
C ILE A 39 1.11 4.09 -8.12
N LYS A 40 0.55 4.89 -9.04
CA LYS A 40 -0.10 4.36 -10.25
C LYS A 40 0.97 3.73 -11.13
N LEU A 41 0.92 2.41 -11.25
CA LEU A 41 1.82 1.71 -12.16
C LEU A 41 1.45 2.01 -13.62
N PRO A 42 2.45 2.15 -14.50
CA PRO A 42 2.20 2.34 -15.92
C PRO A 42 1.47 1.13 -16.50
N THR A 43 0.70 1.36 -17.56
CA THR A 43 0.14 0.26 -18.35
C THR A 43 1.27 -0.55 -18.98
N ARG A 44 1.01 -1.84 -19.27
CA ARG A 44 1.99 -2.72 -19.91
C ARG A 44 2.62 -2.10 -21.17
N VAL A 45 1.80 -1.46 -22.00
CA VAL A 45 2.27 -0.81 -23.24
C VAL A 45 3.21 0.34 -22.93
N ALA A 46 2.88 1.19 -21.95
CA ALA A 46 3.73 2.30 -21.53
C ALA A 46 5.06 1.82 -20.95
N ALA A 47 5.04 0.76 -20.12
CA ALA A 47 6.24 0.16 -19.56
C ALA A 47 7.17 -0.41 -20.65
N LEU A 48 6.63 -1.14 -21.63
CA LEU A 48 7.42 -1.72 -22.73
C LEU A 48 8.08 -0.64 -23.59
N LYS A 49 7.37 0.45 -23.90
CA LYS A 49 7.94 1.58 -24.64
C LYS A 49 9.09 2.24 -23.87
N ALA A 50 8.93 2.47 -22.57
CA ALA A 50 9.97 3.05 -21.73
C ALA A 50 11.25 2.19 -21.75
N VAL A 51 11.12 0.86 -21.63
CA VAL A 51 12.27 -0.06 -21.68
C VAL A 51 12.98 -0.04 -23.05
N GLN A 52 12.22 0.07 -24.14
CA GLN A 52 12.79 0.14 -25.50
C GLN A 52 13.59 1.43 -25.71
N LEU A 53 13.09 2.57 -25.21
CA LEU A 53 13.75 3.87 -25.31
C LEU A 53 15.05 3.93 -24.50
N VAL A 54 15.15 3.24 -23.38
CA VAL A 54 16.36 3.18 -22.54
C VAL A 54 17.47 2.33 -23.17
N LYS A 55 17.13 1.45 -24.13
CA LYS A 55 18.08 0.56 -24.81
C LYS A 55 18.64 1.11 -26.13
N ALA A 56 18.14 2.26 -26.58
CA ALA A 56 18.60 2.96 -27.78
C ALA A 56 19.67 3.99 -27.40
#